data_AF-A0A2V7XZN3-F1
#
_entry.id   AF-A0A2V7XZN3-F1
#
_cell.length_a   1.000
_cell.length_b   1.000
_cell.length_c   1.000
_cell.angle_alpha   90.00
_cell.angle_beta   90.00
_cell.angle_gamma   90.00
#
_symmetry.space_group_name_H-M   'P 1'
#
loop_
_entity.id
_entity.type
_entity.pdbx_description
1 polymer ?
#
loop_
_entity_poly.entity_id
_entity_poly.type
_entity_poly.pdbx_seq_one_letter_code
_entity_poly.pdbx_strand_id
1 'polypeptide(L)'
;MSGKTLRIVLLCLRGPLYGHRGGIWKKTMRYAPLTLTTLASLVPPEIPADVRIIDEGVEEIHPDRIDADLVGITAITGTAPRAYEISAQLRQRGIPVVLGGVHPTLMPDEAVQHADSTVVGYAEESWPQLLRDFVAGRMQRRYDQSPNLKLANLPFPKRELYASGLVNIAHTIEATRGCIYQCEFCVVPSAWGKPLQKPVADVIADIRHMRAKRVIFLDLNLIADIAYAKELFTALIPLGIQWGGLATTTIAWDDELLDLAARSGCRGLLVGRRPSTCGATTTKSSARSGSARSRSWVVSSSGSITTRSMRFRRPSTSFSTRTWICRATRSRCRFRAPRSTSA
;
A
#
# COMPACT_ATOMS: atom_id res chain seq x y z
N MET A 1 -13.27 -33.48 -14.96
CA MET A 1 -11.80 -33.26 -15.03
C MET A 1 -11.20 -33.37 -13.63
N SER A 2 -11.25 -34.56 -13.01
CA SER A 2 -10.74 -34.76 -11.65
C SER A 2 -9.24 -35.09 -11.70
N GLY A 3 -8.39 -34.24 -11.10
CA GLY A 3 -6.96 -34.53 -10.89
C GLY A 3 -5.93 -33.61 -11.56
N LYS A 4 -6.34 -32.63 -12.39
CA LYS A 4 -5.38 -31.67 -12.99
C LYS A 4 -5.14 -30.50 -12.05
N THR A 5 -3.89 -30.24 -11.69
CA THR A 5 -3.49 -29.01 -10.98
C THR A 5 -3.75 -27.79 -11.87
N LEU A 6 -4.54 -26.84 -11.37
CA LEU A 6 -4.87 -25.61 -12.04
C LEU A 6 -3.67 -24.65 -12.05
N ARG A 7 -3.18 -24.24 -13.22
CA ARG A 7 -2.07 -23.28 -13.33
C ARG A 7 -2.63 -21.87 -13.40
N ILE A 8 -2.37 -21.06 -12.37
CA ILE A 8 -2.81 -19.67 -12.27
C ILE A 8 -1.60 -18.76 -12.37
N VAL A 9 -1.65 -17.79 -13.27
CA VAL A 9 -0.64 -16.73 -13.33
C VAL A 9 -1.28 -15.39 -12.94
N LEU A 10 -0.68 -14.72 -11.96
CA LEU A 10 -1.12 -13.42 -11.47
C LEU A 10 -0.13 -12.33 -11.92
N LEU A 11 -0.63 -11.35 -12.66
CA LEU A 11 0.18 -10.30 -13.29
C LEU A 11 -0.03 -8.94 -12.61
N CYS A 12 1.07 -8.28 -12.26
CA CYS A 12 1.09 -6.86 -11.93
C CYS A 12 1.81 -6.11 -13.04
N LEU A 13 1.11 -5.19 -13.69
CA LEU A 13 1.64 -4.51 -14.87
C LEU A 13 2.31 -3.20 -14.51
N ARG A 14 3.24 -2.81 -15.38
CA ARG A 14 4.11 -1.67 -15.19
C ARG A 14 3.43 -0.40 -15.70
N GLY A 15 3.43 0.64 -14.87
CA GLY A 15 3.16 2.00 -15.33
C GLY A 15 4.37 2.60 -16.07
N PRO A 16 4.18 3.63 -16.90
CA PRO A 16 5.27 4.24 -17.68
C PRO A 16 6.45 4.74 -16.82
N LEU A 17 6.22 5.06 -15.54
CA LEU A 17 7.20 5.63 -14.62
C LEU A 17 8.27 4.65 -14.07
N TYR A 18 8.16 3.36 -14.36
CA TYR A 18 8.69 2.33 -13.46
C TYR A 18 9.36 1.15 -14.21
N GLY A 19 10.49 1.35 -14.91
CA GLY A 19 11.13 0.32 -15.77
C GLY A 19 11.96 -0.78 -15.08
N HIS A 20 11.82 -2.03 -15.51
CA HIS A 20 12.87 -3.06 -15.39
C HIS A 20 13.98 -2.67 -16.39
N ARG A 21 15.21 -2.45 -15.90
CA ARG A 21 16.37 -1.85 -16.61
C ARG A 21 16.33 -0.32 -16.85
N GLY A 22 16.09 0.46 -15.80
CA GLY A 22 16.07 1.93 -15.90
C GLY A 22 16.73 2.71 -14.76
N GLY A 23 17.69 2.16 -14.02
CA GLY A 23 18.32 2.89 -12.92
C GLY A 23 19.65 2.33 -12.45
N ILE A 24 20.43 3.17 -11.75
CA ILE A 24 21.78 2.88 -11.22
C ILE A 24 21.77 1.77 -10.15
N TRP A 25 20.59 1.34 -9.67
CA TRP A 25 20.42 0.45 -8.52
C TRP A 25 20.06 -0.98 -8.94
N LYS A 26 20.79 -1.99 -8.42
CA LYS A 26 20.53 -3.43 -8.65
C LYS A 26 19.24 -3.94 -7.98
N LYS A 27 18.69 -3.20 -7.01
CA LYS A 27 17.42 -3.48 -6.33
C LYS A 27 16.47 -2.31 -6.51
N THR A 28 15.20 -2.60 -6.74
CA THR A 28 14.20 -1.54 -6.86
C THR A 28 13.97 -0.90 -5.49
N MET A 29 13.83 0.42 -5.41
CA MET A 29 13.39 1.12 -4.19
C MET A 29 11.91 0.87 -3.84
N ARG A 30 11.30 -0.17 -4.41
CA ARG A 30 9.90 -0.50 -4.22
C ARG A 30 9.70 -1.36 -2.99
N TYR A 31 8.45 -1.35 -2.55
CA TYR A 31 7.91 -2.30 -1.59
C TYR A 31 7.26 -3.48 -2.31
N ALA A 32 7.23 -4.63 -1.65
CA ALA A 32 6.52 -5.81 -2.13
C ALA A 32 5.00 -5.52 -2.12
N PRO A 33 4.31 -5.58 -3.28
CA PRO A 33 2.86 -5.41 -3.33
C PRO A 33 2.15 -6.57 -2.63
N LEU A 34 1.03 -6.26 -1.97
CA LEU A 34 0.24 -7.27 -1.23
C LEU A 34 -0.87 -7.90 -2.07
N THR A 35 -1.35 -7.24 -3.12
CA THR A 35 -2.53 -7.68 -3.86
C THR A 35 -2.39 -9.11 -4.37
N LEU A 36 -1.32 -9.41 -5.12
CA LEU A 36 -1.19 -10.72 -5.76
C LEU A 36 -0.84 -11.85 -4.79
N THR A 37 -0.07 -11.54 -3.74
CA THR A 37 0.25 -12.53 -2.69
C THR A 37 -0.97 -12.86 -1.83
N THR A 38 -1.89 -11.90 -1.67
CA THR A 38 -3.20 -12.11 -1.04
C THR A 38 -4.11 -12.95 -1.94
N LEU A 39 -4.22 -12.64 -3.24
CA LEU A 39 -5.00 -13.47 -4.17
C LEU A 39 -4.50 -14.92 -4.23
N ALA A 40 -3.18 -15.12 -4.15
CA ALA A 40 -2.59 -16.46 -4.12
C ALA A 40 -2.90 -17.23 -2.83
N SER A 41 -3.09 -16.55 -1.68
CA SER A 41 -3.50 -17.19 -0.43
C SER A 41 -5.00 -17.51 -0.38
N LEU A 42 -5.80 -16.82 -1.18
CA LEU A 42 -7.25 -16.98 -1.28
C LEU A 42 -7.70 -18.09 -2.24
N VAL A 43 -6.76 -18.80 -2.89
CA VAL A 43 -7.13 -19.98 -3.68
C VAL A 43 -7.77 -21.03 -2.75
N PRO A 44 -9.01 -21.49 -3.03
CA PRO A 44 -9.68 -22.45 -2.16
C PRO A 44 -8.87 -23.74 -1.99
N PRO A 45 -8.74 -24.28 -0.77
CA PRO A 45 -7.93 -25.48 -0.50
C PRO A 45 -8.42 -26.73 -1.25
N GLU A 46 -9.69 -26.76 -1.64
CA GLU A 46 -10.29 -27.82 -2.45
C GLU A 46 -9.86 -27.78 -3.94
N ILE A 47 -9.19 -26.71 -4.39
CA ILE A 47 -8.70 -26.56 -5.76
C ILE A 47 -7.17 -26.75 -5.75
N PRO A 48 -6.63 -27.89 -6.24
CA PRO A 48 -5.20 -28.05 -6.42
C PRO A 48 -4.72 -27.03 -7.46
N ALA A 49 -3.90 -26.07 -7.04
CA ALA A 49 -3.43 -25.00 -7.92
C ALA A 49 -1.92 -24.74 -7.76
N ASP A 50 -1.28 -24.49 -8.90
CA ASP A 50 0.06 -23.91 -8.98
C ASP A 50 -0.08 -22.43 -9.33
N VAL A 51 0.41 -21.55 -8.45
CA VAL A 51 0.23 -20.10 -8.59
C VAL A 51 1.58 -19.44 -8.80
N ARG A 52 1.73 -18.74 -9.92
CA ARG A 52 2.90 -17.92 -10.21
C ARG A 52 2.52 -16.44 -10.22
N ILE A 53 3.33 -15.62 -9.56
CA ILE A 53 3.21 -14.16 -9.59
C ILE A 53 4.28 -13.60 -10.52
N ILE A 54 3.90 -12.68 -11.41
CA ILE A 54 4.81 -11.96 -12.29
C ILE A 54 4.54 -10.46 -12.13
N ASP A 55 5.56 -9.70 -11.73
CA ASP A 55 5.48 -8.25 -11.58
C ASP A 55 6.36 -7.61 -12.65
N GLU A 56 5.73 -6.94 -13.62
CA GLU A 56 6.40 -6.27 -14.74
C GLU A 56 7.33 -5.12 -14.29
N GLY A 57 7.18 -4.68 -13.02
CA GLY A 57 8.09 -3.75 -12.37
C GLY A 57 9.42 -4.36 -11.93
N VAL A 58 9.51 -5.69 -11.88
CA VAL A 58 10.61 -6.47 -11.30
C VAL A 58 11.22 -7.44 -12.31
N GLU A 59 10.41 -8.00 -13.20
CA GLU A 59 10.83 -8.83 -14.33
C GLU A 59 10.05 -8.45 -15.59
N GLU A 60 10.47 -8.93 -16.76
CA GLU A 60 9.78 -8.65 -18.02
C GLU A 60 8.67 -9.67 -18.27
N ILE A 61 7.51 -9.20 -18.74
CA ILE A 61 6.42 -10.08 -19.14
C ILE A 61 6.58 -10.44 -20.61
N HIS A 62 6.70 -11.74 -20.88
CA HIS A 62 6.70 -12.33 -22.22
C HIS A 62 5.40 -13.13 -22.41
N PRO A 63 4.35 -12.53 -23.00
CA PRO A 63 3.02 -13.15 -23.06
C PRO A 63 3.00 -14.45 -23.85
N ASP A 64 3.90 -14.61 -24.82
CA ASP A 64 4.14 -15.83 -25.59
C ASP A 64 4.61 -17.01 -24.73
N ARG A 65 5.27 -16.73 -23.60
CA ARG A 65 5.83 -17.74 -22.69
C ARG A 65 4.95 -18.05 -21.48
N ILE A 66 3.82 -17.38 -21.34
CA ILE A 66 2.88 -17.64 -20.25
C ILE A 66 2.17 -18.96 -20.55
N ASP A 67 2.37 -19.93 -19.67
CA ASP A 67 1.68 -21.22 -19.67
C ASP A 67 0.78 -21.31 -18.43
N ALA A 68 -0.52 -21.08 -18.64
CA ALA A 68 -1.51 -20.96 -17.59
C ALA A 68 -2.86 -21.49 -18.08
N ASP A 69 -3.67 -21.98 -17.14
CA ASP A 69 -5.07 -22.31 -17.39
C ASP A 69 -5.98 -21.08 -17.10
N LEU A 70 -5.53 -20.14 -16.25
CA LEU A 70 -6.21 -18.89 -15.94
C LEU A 70 -5.19 -17.79 -15.63
N VAL A 71 -5.42 -16.57 -16.12
CA VAL A 71 -4.59 -15.40 -15.80
C VAL A 71 -5.40 -14.32 -15.08
N GLY A 72 -4.93 -13.87 -13.92
CA GLY A 72 -5.47 -12.71 -13.21
C GLY A 72 -4.56 -11.50 -13.37
N ILE A 73 -5.10 -10.34 -13.75
CA ILE A 73 -4.32 -9.11 -13.93
C ILE A 73 -4.90 -8.02 -13.02
N THR A 74 -4.05 -7.41 -12.19
CA THR A 74 -4.43 -6.21 -11.43
C THR A 74 -4.05 -4.95 -12.20
N ALA A 75 -4.98 -4.00 -12.34
CA ALA A 75 -4.76 -2.76 -13.08
C ALA A 75 -5.23 -1.52 -12.29
N ILE A 76 -4.39 -0.48 -12.33
CA ILE A 76 -4.79 0.90 -12.07
C ILE A 76 -4.99 1.62 -13.41
N THR A 77 -5.63 2.79 -13.41
CA THR A 77 -5.98 3.48 -14.67
C THR A 77 -4.77 3.74 -15.57
N GLY A 78 -3.63 4.12 -14.99
CA GLY A 78 -2.39 4.34 -15.75
C GLY A 78 -1.76 3.07 -16.36
N THR A 79 -2.17 1.88 -15.93
CA THR A 79 -1.70 0.58 -16.45
C THR A 79 -2.78 -0.14 -17.25
N ALA A 80 -3.98 0.41 -17.37
CA ALA A 80 -5.11 -0.23 -18.04
C ALA A 80 -4.84 -0.51 -19.54
N PRO A 81 -4.26 0.42 -20.33
CA PRO A 81 -3.95 0.13 -21.74
C PRO A 81 -2.99 -1.07 -21.89
N ARG A 82 -1.98 -1.16 -21.02
CA ARG A 82 -1.06 -2.30 -20.98
C ARG A 82 -1.77 -3.59 -20.55
N ALA A 83 -2.71 -3.51 -19.61
CA ALA A 83 -3.54 -4.64 -19.21
C ALA A 83 -4.37 -5.20 -20.35
N TYR A 84 -4.95 -4.32 -21.15
CA TYR A 84 -5.75 -4.72 -22.30
C TYR A 84 -4.90 -5.32 -23.41
N GLU A 85 -3.71 -4.77 -23.66
CA GLU A 85 -2.75 -5.33 -24.63
C GLU A 85 -2.33 -6.75 -24.24
N ILE A 86 -1.90 -6.95 -22.98
CA ILE A 86 -1.52 -8.27 -22.46
C ILE A 86 -2.70 -9.23 -22.49
N SER A 87 -3.88 -8.78 -22.06
CA SER A 87 -5.10 -9.58 -22.09
C SER A 87 -5.43 -10.05 -23.51
N ALA A 88 -5.38 -9.17 -24.50
CA ALA A 88 -5.66 -9.52 -25.89
C ALA A 88 -4.71 -10.62 -26.41
N GLN A 89 -3.41 -10.50 -26.14
CA GLN A 89 -2.41 -11.50 -26.56
C GLN A 89 -2.65 -12.88 -25.91
N LEU A 90 -3.01 -12.90 -24.62
CA LEU A 90 -3.30 -14.14 -23.90
C LEU A 90 -4.60 -14.80 -24.39
N ARG A 91 -5.63 -13.99 -24.62
CA ARG A 91 -6.93 -14.47 -25.11
C ARG A 91 -6.84 -15.00 -26.54
N GLN A 92 -6.01 -14.41 -27.41
CA GLN A 92 -5.71 -14.95 -28.74
C GLN A 92 -5.09 -16.36 -28.68
N ARG A 93 -4.42 -16.70 -27.57
CA ARG A 93 -3.87 -18.04 -27.31
C ARG A 93 -4.86 -18.98 -26.62
N GLY A 94 -6.10 -18.54 -26.41
CA GLY A 94 -7.14 -19.31 -25.71
C GLY A 94 -6.97 -19.36 -24.19
N ILE A 95 -6.13 -18.51 -23.60
CA ILE A 95 -5.95 -18.44 -22.15
C ILE A 95 -6.98 -17.43 -21.58
N PRO A 96 -7.91 -17.87 -20.72
CA PRO A 96 -8.89 -16.98 -20.10
C PRO A 96 -8.23 -15.95 -19.18
N VAL A 97 -8.69 -14.69 -19.26
CA VAL A 97 -8.15 -13.57 -18.49
C VAL A 97 -9.23 -12.95 -17.59
N VAL A 98 -8.84 -12.69 -16.34
CA VAL A 98 -9.61 -11.95 -15.33
C VAL A 98 -8.93 -10.61 -15.06
N LEU A 99 -9.67 -9.51 -15.18
CA LEU A 99 -9.18 -8.18 -14.78
C LEU A 99 -9.75 -7.77 -13.42
N GLY A 100 -8.89 -7.25 -12.54
CA GLY A 100 -9.29 -6.67 -11.26
C GLY A 100 -8.46 -5.43 -10.89
N GLY A 101 -8.77 -4.85 -9.73
CA GLY A 101 -8.08 -3.67 -9.21
C GLY A 101 -8.86 -2.37 -9.41
N VAL A 102 -8.19 -1.23 -9.20
CA VAL A 102 -8.81 0.10 -9.19
C VAL A 102 -9.54 0.40 -10.50
N HIS A 103 -8.92 0.09 -11.64
CA HIS A 103 -9.48 0.46 -12.92
C HIS A 103 -10.73 -0.35 -13.30
N PRO A 104 -10.73 -1.70 -13.25
CA PRO A 104 -11.95 -2.47 -13.48
C PRO A 104 -13.07 -2.16 -12.47
N THR A 105 -12.72 -1.66 -11.28
CA THR A 105 -13.72 -1.23 -10.30
C THR A 105 -14.40 0.09 -10.69
N LEU A 106 -13.63 1.05 -11.21
CA LEU A 106 -14.15 2.37 -11.63
C LEU A 106 -14.79 2.35 -13.02
N MET A 107 -14.27 1.52 -13.92
CA MET A 107 -14.66 1.43 -15.33
C MET A 107 -15.05 -0.02 -15.70
N PRO A 108 -16.04 -0.63 -15.02
CA PRO A 108 -16.36 -2.04 -15.22
C PRO A 108 -16.86 -2.35 -16.64
N ASP A 109 -17.65 -1.44 -17.22
CA ASP A 109 -18.25 -1.62 -18.56
C ASP A 109 -17.22 -1.54 -19.69
N GLU A 110 -16.11 -0.83 -19.45
CA GLU A 110 -14.96 -0.81 -20.35
C GLU A 110 -14.11 -2.08 -20.15
N ALA A 111 -13.72 -2.35 -18.90
CA ALA A 111 -12.81 -3.46 -18.58
C ALA A 111 -13.36 -4.82 -19.01
N VAL A 112 -14.67 -5.05 -18.92
CA VAL A 112 -15.31 -6.32 -19.31
C VAL A 112 -15.22 -6.62 -20.81
N GLN A 113 -14.96 -5.61 -21.64
CA GLN A 113 -14.74 -5.80 -23.09
C GLN A 113 -13.35 -6.39 -23.38
N HIS A 114 -12.41 -6.19 -22.44
CA HIS A 114 -11.01 -6.59 -22.58
C HIS A 114 -10.65 -7.84 -21.80
N ALA A 115 -11.61 -8.55 -21.21
CA ALA A 115 -11.38 -9.74 -20.40
C ALA A 115 -12.50 -10.76 -20.55
N ASP A 116 -12.25 -12.00 -20.14
CA ASP A 116 -13.27 -13.04 -20.08
C ASP A 116 -14.12 -12.89 -18.80
N SER A 117 -13.51 -12.39 -17.71
CA SER A 117 -14.19 -12.01 -16.48
C SER A 117 -13.59 -10.75 -15.84
N THR A 118 -14.36 -10.05 -15.00
CA THR A 118 -13.88 -8.93 -14.19
C THR A 118 -14.24 -9.12 -12.71
N VAL A 119 -13.37 -8.63 -11.83
CA VAL A 119 -13.64 -8.49 -10.40
C VAL A 119 -13.72 -7.01 -10.05
N VAL A 120 -14.89 -6.59 -9.57
CA VAL A 120 -15.22 -5.20 -9.23
C VAL A 120 -15.23 -5.03 -7.71
N GLY A 121 -14.43 -4.10 -7.21
CA GLY A 121 -14.18 -3.93 -5.78
C GLY A 121 -13.11 -4.87 -5.24
N TYR A 122 -13.18 -5.14 -3.95
CA TYR A 122 -12.28 -6.07 -3.27
C TYR A 122 -12.57 -7.53 -3.62
N ALA A 123 -11.51 -8.34 -3.68
CA ALA A 123 -11.52 -9.66 -4.31
C ALA A 123 -11.61 -10.82 -3.31
N GLU A 124 -11.58 -10.57 -2.00
CA GLU A 124 -11.43 -11.61 -0.96
C GLU A 124 -12.52 -12.67 -1.00
N GLU A 125 -13.75 -12.29 -1.34
CA GLU A 125 -14.88 -13.22 -1.44
C GLU A 125 -15.15 -13.63 -2.90
N SER A 126 -14.99 -12.71 -3.85
CA SER A 126 -15.28 -12.93 -5.27
C SER A 126 -14.22 -13.77 -5.98
N TRP A 127 -12.94 -13.66 -5.60
CA TRP A 127 -11.87 -14.45 -6.20
C TRP A 127 -11.97 -15.95 -5.90
N PRO A 128 -12.18 -16.40 -4.64
CA PRO A 128 -12.48 -17.81 -4.35
C PRO A 128 -13.69 -18.33 -5.12
N GLN A 129 -14.76 -17.54 -5.19
CA GLN A 129 -15.98 -17.91 -5.91
C GLN A 129 -15.73 -18.05 -7.42
N LEU A 130 -15.02 -17.09 -8.01
CA LEU A 130 -14.63 -17.11 -9.42
C LEU A 130 -13.84 -18.36 -9.75
N LEU A 131 -12.87 -18.75 -8.92
CA LEU A 131 -12.06 -19.94 -9.16
C LEU A 131 -12.89 -21.22 -9.13
N ARG A 132 -13.85 -21.33 -8.20
CA ARG A 132 -14.78 -22.48 -8.16
C ARG A 132 -15.64 -22.54 -9.42
N ASP A 133 -16.16 -21.40 -9.86
CA ASP A 133 -16.99 -21.31 -11.06
C ASP A 133 -16.19 -21.56 -12.33
N PHE A 134 -14.92 -21.16 -12.37
CA PHE A 134 -13.99 -21.48 -13.45
C PHE A 134 -13.75 -22.99 -13.57
N VAL A 135 -13.40 -23.66 -12.46
CA VAL A 135 -13.19 -25.12 -12.46
C VAL A 135 -14.47 -25.89 -12.81
N ALA A 136 -15.64 -25.34 -12.46
CA ALA A 136 -16.94 -25.90 -12.81
C ALA A 136 -17.42 -25.54 -14.24
N GLY A 137 -16.63 -24.82 -15.04
CA GLY A 137 -16.98 -24.45 -16.42
C GLY A 137 -18.11 -23.42 -16.54
N ARG A 138 -18.37 -22.64 -15.48
CA ARG A 138 -19.48 -21.68 -15.36
C ARG A 138 -19.00 -20.30 -14.90
N MET A 139 -17.77 -19.92 -15.25
CA MET A 139 -17.20 -18.61 -14.91
C MET A 139 -18.08 -17.49 -15.46
N GLN A 140 -18.51 -16.58 -14.58
CA GLN A 140 -19.32 -15.42 -14.95
C GLN A 140 -18.47 -14.30 -15.57
N ARG A 141 -19.11 -13.43 -16.34
CA ARG A 141 -18.47 -12.25 -16.96
C ARG A 141 -18.02 -11.20 -15.93
N ARG A 142 -18.63 -11.15 -14.76
CA ARG A 142 -18.38 -10.16 -13.71
C ARG A 142 -18.68 -10.74 -12.34
N TYR A 143 -17.83 -10.40 -11.37
CA TYR A 143 -18.04 -10.67 -9.94
C TYR A 143 -17.87 -9.37 -9.16
N ASP A 144 -18.93 -8.97 -8.47
CA ASP A 144 -18.93 -7.78 -7.62
C ASP A 144 -18.61 -8.14 -6.17
N GLN A 145 -17.92 -7.23 -5.50
CA GLN A 145 -17.69 -7.29 -4.07
C GLN A 145 -19.03 -7.37 -3.31
N SER A 146 -19.08 -8.25 -2.31
CA SER A 146 -20.19 -8.32 -1.35
C SER A 146 -20.35 -7.01 -0.57
N PRO A 147 -21.59 -6.53 -0.35
CA PRO A 147 -21.84 -5.37 0.50
C PRO A 147 -21.45 -5.61 1.97
N ASN A 148 -21.33 -6.88 2.37
CA ASN A 148 -20.99 -7.31 3.73
C ASN A 148 -19.59 -7.93 3.82
N LEU A 149 -18.67 -7.47 2.97
CA LEU A 149 -17.31 -7.97 2.89
C LEU A 149 -16.65 -8.10 4.27
N LYS A 150 -16.16 -9.30 4.58
CA LYS A 150 -15.43 -9.57 5.83
C LYS A 150 -13.94 -9.64 5.58
N LEU A 151 -13.18 -8.86 6.34
CA LEU A 151 -11.72 -8.88 6.31
C LEU A 151 -11.08 -9.66 7.48
N ALA A 152 -11.90 -10.31 8.29
CA ALA A 152 -11.47 -11.08 9.45
C ALA A 152 -11.10 -12.51 9.06
N ASN A 153 -10.10 -13.08 9.74
CA ASN A 153 -9.66 -14.47 9.63
C ASN A 153 -9.28 -14.90 8.20
N LEU A 154 -8.74 -13.98 7.41
CA LEU A 154 -8.24 -14.28 6.07
C LEU A 154 -6.87 -14.99 6.14
N PRO A 155 -6.56 -15.89 5.19
CA PRO A 155 -5.28 -16.57 5.14
C PRO A 155 -4.13 -15.57 4.91
N PHE A 156 -2.98 -15.83 5.54
CA PHE A 156 -1.80 -14.98 5.36
C PHE A 156 -1.38 -14.91 3.88
N PRO A 157 -1.02 -13.72 3.36
CA PRO A 157 -0.52 -13.59 2.00
C PRO A 157 0.69 -14.48 1.74
N LYS A 158 0.71 -15.19 0.59
CA LYS A 158 1.80 -16.06 0.15
C LYS A 158 3.00 -15.26 -0.38
N ARG A 159 3.69 -14.56 0.53
CA ARG A 159 4.79 -13.63 0.22
C ARG A 159 6.01 -14.32 -0.38
N GLU A 160 6.19 -15.60 -0.11
CA GLU A 160 7.21 -16.47 -0.69
C GLU A 160 7.09 -16.63 -2.20
N LEU A 161 5.89 -16.43 -2.78
CA LEU A 161 5.68 -16.46 -4.24
C LEU A 161 6.15 -15.17 -4.93
N TYR A 162 6.45 -14.12 -4.16
CA TYR A 162 6.98 -12.88 -4.70
C TYR A 162 8.51 -12.90 -4.63
N ALA A 163 9.18 -12.42 -5.69
CA ALA A 163 10.63 -12.37 -5.79
C ALA A 163 11.26 -11.35 -4.82
N SER A 164 11.25 -11.66 -3.52
CA SER A 164 11.67 -10.79 -2.41
C SER A 164 13.11 -10.28 -2.52
N GLY A 165 13.98 -10.96 -3.27
CA GLY A 165 15.35 -10.54 -3.54
C GLY A 165 15.50 -9.25 -4.35
N LEU A 166 14.45 -8.84 -5.09
CA LEU A 166 14.48 -7.74 -6.06
C LEU A 166 13.87 -6.43 -5.55
N VAL A 167 13.29 -6.44 -4.34
CA VAL A 167 12.72 -5.27 -3.66
C VAL A 167 13.48 -4.92 -2.38
N ASN A 168 13.51 -3.63 -2.02
CA ASN A 168 14.19 -3.16 -0.81
C ASN A 168 13.30 -3.19 0.44
N ILE A 169 11.98 -3.21 0.27
CA ILE A 169 11.01 -3.30 1.37
C ILE A 169 10.17 -4.56 1.16
N ALA A 170 10.60 -5.68 1.76
CA ALA A 170 9.94 -6.97 1.59
C ALA A 170 8.71 -7.18 2.50
N HIS A 171 8.67 -6.53 3.67
CA HIS A 171 7.60 -6.71 4.64
C HIS A 171 6.61 -5.55 4.59
N THR A 172 5.53 -5.78 3.87
CA THR A 172 4.38 -4.88 3.79
C THR A 172 3.19 -5.49 4.51
N ILE A 173 2.38 -4.61 5.09
CA ILE A 173 1.15 -4.97 5.75
C ILE A 173 0.08 -3.91 5.44
N GLU A 174 -1.18 -4.30 5.60
CA GLU A 174 -2.34 -3.44 5.45
C GLU A 174 -3.27 -3.72 6.63
N ALA A 175 -3.62 -2.68 7.40
CA ALA A 175 -4.56 -2.79 8.52
C ALA A 175 -5.97 -2.32 8.14
N THR A 176 -6.05 -1.38 7.20
CA THR A 176 -7.24 -0.64 6.81
C THR A 176 -7.31 -0.52 5.29
N ARG A 177 -8.55 -0.38 4.81
CA ARG A 177 -8.89 -0.25 3.40
C ARG A 177 -9.84 0.91 3.22
N GLY A 178 -9.63 1.70 2.16
CA GLY A 178 -10.36 2.94 1.95
C GLY A 178 -9.92 4.07 2.90
N CYS A 179 -10.74 5.10 3.04
CA CYS A 179 -10.52 6.22 3.94
C CYS A 179 -11.86 6.89 4.29
N ILE A 180 -12.02 7.41 5.51
CA ILE A 180 -13.22 8.14 5.92
C ILE A 180 -13.36 9.51 5.25
N TYR A 181 -12.25 10.07 4.74
CA TYR A 181 -12.23 11.41 4.17
C TYR A 181 -12.63 11.40 2.69
N GLN A 182 -13.46 12.37 2.30
CA GLN A 182 -13.89 12.61 0.92
C GLN A 182 -13.13 13.79 0.31
N CYS A 183 -11.81 13.66 0.20
CA CYS A 183 -11.01 14.70 -0.44
C CYS A 183 -11.35 14.80 -1.94
N GLU A 184 -11.65 16.00 -2.43
CA GLU A 184 -12.05 16.26 -3.83
C GLU A 184 -11.08 15.71 -4.89
N PHE A 185 -9.79 15.71 -4.59
CA PHE A 185 -8.74 15.20 -5.49
C PHE A 185 -8.49 13.69 -5.37
N CYS A 186 -9.20 13.00 -4.48
CA CYS A 186 -8.90 11.61 -4.12
C CYS A 186 -9.91 10.64 -4.74
N VAL A 187 -9.41 9.65 -5.47
CA VAL A 187 -10.23 8.60 -6.10
C VAL A 187 -10.72 7.52 -5.13
N VAL A 188 -10.14 7.46 -3.93
CA VAL A 188 -10.35 6.37 -2.96
C VAL A 188 -11.82 6.17 -2.57
N PRO A 189 -12.59 7.21 -2.22
CA PRO A 189 -14.00 7.03 -1.87
C PRO A 189 -14.82 6.49 -3.05
N SER A 190 -14.52 6.90 -4.28
CA SER A 190 -15.21 6.42 -5.48
C SER A 190 -14.83 4.98 -5.83
N ALA A 191 -13.56 4.60 -5.65
CA ALA A 191 -13.07 3.27 -5.99
C ALA A 191 -13.48 2.21 -4.96
N TRP A 192 -13.45 2.55 -3.67
CA TRP A 192 -13.56 1.54 -2.60
C TRP A 192 -14.77 1.73 -1.68
N GLY A 193 -15.49 2.84 -1.81
CA GLY A 193 -16.67 3.11 -0.99
C GLY A 193 -16.33 3.24 0.50
N LYS A 194 -17.05 2.50 1.34
CA LYS A 194 -16.94 2.58 2.80
C LYS A 194 -15.58 2.01 3.26
N PRO A 195 -14.87 2.71 4.17
CA PRO A 195 -13.63 2.17 4.72
C PRO A 195 -13.87 0.91 5.54
N LEU A 196 -12.91 0.01 5.50
CA LEU A 196 -12.90 -1.27 6.19
C LEU A 196 -11.62 -1.40 7.03
N GLN A 197 -11.72 -2.19 8.09
CA GLN A 197 -10.62 -2.45 9.02
C GLN A 197 -10.49 -3.96 9.21
N LYS A 198 -9.25 -4.45 9.24
CA LYS A 198 -8.97 -5.81 9.71
C LYS A 198 -9.01 -5.82 11.23
N PRO A 199 -9.44 -6.91 11.89
CA PRO A 199 -9.24 -7.06 13.32
C PRO A 199 -7.78 -6.82 13.69
N VAL A 200 -7.52 -6.07 14.77
CA VAL A 200 -6.15 -5.79 15.21
C VAL A 200 -5.38 -7.09 15.47
N ALA A 201 -6.05 -8.11 16.01
CA ALA A 201 -5.47 -9.43 16.23
C ALA A 201 -4.90 -10.06 14.94
N ASP A 202 -5.60 -9.93 13.81
CA ASP A 202 -5.18 -10.47 12.53
C ASP A 202 -3.96 -9.72 11.98
N VAL A 203 -3.93 -8.39 12.12
CA VAL A 203 -2.78 -7.56 11.77
C VAL A 203 -1.55 -7.97 12.58
N ILE A 204 -1.71 -8.16 13.89
CA ILE A 204 -0.63 -8.62 14.77
C ILE A 204 -0.17 -10.04 14.41
N ALA A 205 -1.10 -10.94 14.07
CA ALA A 205 -0.79 -12.29 13.65
C ALA A 205 0.04 -12.31 12.34
N ASP A 206 -0.32 -11.48 11.36
CA ASP A 206 0.42 -11.37 10.09
C ASP A 206 1.85 -10.83 10.31
N ILE A 207 2.02 -9.83 11.17
CA ILE A 207 3.37 -9.32 11.53
C ILE A 207 4.22 -10.41 12.17
N ARG A 208 3.65 -11.19 13.09
CA ARG A 208 4.34 -12.31 13.75
C ARG A 208 4.69 -13.41 12.76
N HIS A 209 3.78 -13.74 11.84
CA HIS A 209 4.00 -14.74 10.81
C HIS A 209 5.20 -14.39 9.92
N MET A 210 5.31 -13.12 9.51
CA MET A 210 6.46 -12.63 8.72
C MET A 210 7.78 -12.61 9.50
N ARG A 211 7.76 -12.70 10.84
CA ARG A 211 8.94 -12.50 11.72
C ARG A 211 9.69 -11.20 11.42
N ALA A 212 8.94 -10.17 11.01
CA ALA A 212 9.49 -8.93 10.51
C ALA A 212 9.97 -8.02 11.65
N LYS A 213 11.21 -7.50 11.56
CA LYS A 213 11.71 -6.44 12.47
C LYS A 213 11.34 -5.03 12.00
N ARG A 214 11.05 -4.90 10.69
CA ARG A 214 10.66 -3.65 10.03
C ARG A 214 9.50 -3.94 9.10
N VAL A 215 8.45 -3.14 9.16
CA VAL A 215 7.26 -3.26 8.30
C VAL A 215 6.86 -1.89 7.74
N ILE A 216 6.20 -1.89 6.58
CA ILE A 216 5.52 -0.70 6.05
C ILE A 216 4.02 -0.99 5.96
N PHE A 217 3.22 -0.13 6.57
CA PHE A 217 1.78 -0.08 6.37
C PHE A 217 1.48 0.60 5.04
N LEU A 218 0.80 -0.12 4.14
CA LEU A 218 0.38 0.38 2.81
C LEU A 218 -0.92 1.18 2.87
N ASP A 219 -1.52 1.25 4.05
CA ASP A 219 -2.71 2.01 4.39
C ASP A 219 -2.65 3.45 3.88
N LEU A 220 -3.75 3.91 3.28
CA LEU A 220 -3.85 5.27 2.74
C LEU A 220 -3.87 6.32 3.85
N ASN A 221 -4.45 5.97 5.00
CA ASN A 221 -4.41 6.76 6.21
C ASN A 221 -4.64 5.87 7.44
N LEU A 222 -3.54 5.45 8.08
CA LEU A 222 -3.59 4.50 9.21
C LEU A 222 -4.30 5.08 10.45
N ILE A 223 -4.45 6.41 10.51
CA ILE A 223 -5.10 7.11 11.61
C ILE A 223 -6.50 7.65 11.27
N ALA A 224 -7.08 7.18 10.16
CA ALA A 224 -8.41 7.60 9.72
C ALA A 224 -9.45 7.40 10.83
N ASP A 225 -9.38 6.27 11.54
CA ASP A 225 -10.13 6.01 12.75
C ASP A 225 -9.18 6.04 13.95
N ILE A 226 -9.39 7.00 14.84
CA ILE A 226 -8.51 7.23 15.98
C ILE A 226 -8.58 6.09 16.99
N ALA A 227 -9.78 5.54 17.24
CA ALA A 227 -9.96 4.48 18.22
C ALA A 227 -9.25 3.20 17.76
N TYR A 228 -9.48 2.81 16.50
CA TYR A 228 -8.79 1.68 15.88
C TYR A 228 -7.27 1.88 15.85
N ALA A 229 -6.80 3.08 15.50
CA ALA A 229 -5.37 3.37 15.47
C ALA A 229 -4.72 3.28 16.85
N LYS A 230 -5.38 3.77 17.92
CA LYS A 230 -4.90 3.63 19.30
C LYS A 230 -4.83 2.17 19.73
N GLU A 231 -5.85 1.37 19.41
CA GLU A 231 -5.86 -0.07 19.67
C GLU A 231 -4.71 -0.77 18.96
N LEU A 232 -4.56 -0.53 17.64
CA LEU A 232 -3.49 -1.09 16.83
C LEU A 232 -2.11 -0.72 17.37
N PHE A 233 -1.84 0.56 17.62
CA PHE A 233 -0.54 1.01 18.11
C PHE A 233 -0.23 0.42 19.48
N THR A 234 -1.22 0.33 20.37
CA THR A 234 -1.05 -0.34 21.67
C THR A 234 -0.65 -1.80 21.49
N ALA A 235 -1.32 -2.52 20.59
CA ALA A 235 -1.03 -3.93 20.31
C ALA A 235 0.34 -4.15 19.63
N LEU A 236 0.88 -3.14 18.93
CA LEU A 236 2.21 -3.19 18.30
C LEU A 236 3.38 -3.00 19.29
N ILE A 237 3.18 -2.28 20.40
CA ILE A 237 4.23 -2.02 21.41
C ILE A 237 5.00 -3.29 21.82
N PRO A 238 4.35 -4.40 22.23
CA PRO A 238 5.07 -5.59 22.69
C PRO A 238 5.84 -6.32 21.59
N LEU A 239 5.57 -6.04 20.31
CA LEU A 239 6.27 -6.69 19.20
C LEU A 239 7.69 -6.12 18.99
N GLY A 240 7.97 -4.91 19.50
CA GLY A 240 9.30 -4.30 19.41
C GLY A 240 9.79 -4.04 17.97
N ILE A 241 8.87 -3.91 17.03
CA ILE A 241 9.17 -3.70 15.60
C ILE A 241 9.40 -2.21 15.29
N GLN A 242 9.95 -1.93 14.11
CA GLN A 242 9.94 -0.60 13.51
C GLN A 242 8.91 -0.55 12.39
N TRP A 243 8.15 0.53 12.30
CA TRP A 243 7.18 0.68 11.22
C TRP A 243 7.15 2.08 10.62
N GLY A 244 6.64 2.17 9.40
CA GLY A 244 6.28 3.42 8.74
C GLY A 244 5.00 3.25 7.94
N GLY A 245 4.42 4.36 7.48
CA GLY A 245 3.17 4.34 6.74
C GLY A 245 2.72 5.73 6.33
N LEU A 246 1.44 5.87 6.02
CA LEU A 246 0.82 7.15 5.65
C LEU A 246 -0.18 7.59 6.72
N ALA A 247 -0.24 8.90 6.93
CA ALA A 247 -1.16 9.53 7.86
C ALA A 247 -1.56 10.92 7.36
N THR A 248 -2.63 11.47 7.91
CA THR A 248 -2.98 12.89 7.78
C THR A 248 -2.26 13.75 8.81
N THR A 249 -2.16 15.07 8.56
CA THR A 249 -1.56 16.03 9.50
C THR A 249 -2.27 16.09 10.86
N THR A 250 -3.49 15.57 10.92
CA THR A 250 -4.33 15.49 12.12
C THR A 250 -3.68 14.69 13.25
N ILE A 251 -2.74 13.78 12.94
CA ILE A 251 -1.98 13.05 13.98
C ILE A 251 -1.27 14.00 14.96
N ALA A 252 -0.86 15.19 14.50
CA ALA A 252 -0.17 16.17 15.32
C ALA A 252 -1.09 16.91 16.31
N TRP A 253 -2.40 16.66 16.26
CA TRP A 253 -3.39 17.29 17.14
C TRP A 253 -3.86 16.37 18.28
N ASP A 254 -3.49 15.08 18.24
CA ASP A 254 -3.76 14.11 19.30
C ASP A 254 -2.42 13.64 19.90
N ASP A 255 -2.06 14.22 21.04
CA ASP A 255 -0.79 13.94 21.73
C ASP A 255 -0.70 12.46 22.17
N GLU A 256 -1.83 11.84 22.52
CA GLU A 256 -1.87 10.44 22.93
C GLU A 256 -1.63 9.51 21.74
N LEU A 257 -2.33 9.75 20.64
CA LEU A 257 -2.14 8.99 19.40
C LEU A 257 -0.69 9.10 18.89
N LEU A 258 -0.09 10.29 18.99
CA LEU A 258 1.30 10.52 18.61
C LEU A 258 2.29 9.81 19.55
N ASP A 259 2.07 9.81 20.87
CA ASP A 259 2.90 9.03 21.83
C ASP A 259 2.77 7.52 21.56
N LEU A 260 1.56 7.01 21.32
CA LEU A 260 1.33 5.61 20.97
C LEU A 260 2.01 5.22 19.65
N ALA A 261 1.95 6.07 18.62
CA ALA A 261 2.67 5.85 17.38
C ALA A 261 4.19 5.76 17.63
N ALA A 262 4.76 6.67 18.43
CA ALA A 262 6.18 6.65 18.75
C ALA A 262 6.59 5.39 19.55
N ARG A 263 5.80 5.02 20.57
CA ARG A 263 6.07 3.87 21.44
C ARG A 263 5.91 2.53 20.75
N SER A 264 4.98 2.44 19.80
CA SER A 264 4.77 1.25 18.96
C SER A 264 5.85 1.03 17.91
N GLY A 265 6.81 1.96 17.79
CA GLY A 265 7.96 1.82 16.92
C GLY A 265 7.87 2.59 15.60
N CYS A 266 6.96 3.56 15.46
CA CYS A 266 6.88 4.40 14.27
C CYS A 266 8.20 5.16 14.04
N ARG A 267 8.78 5.00 12.85
CA ARG A 267 10.03 5.68 12.43
C ARG A 267 9.82 6.74 11.38
N GLY A 268 8.68 6.76 10.73
CA GLY A 268 8.35 7.78 9.73
C GLY A 268 6.95 7.62 9.18
N LEU A 269 6.28 8.75 9.01
CA LEU A 269 5.00 8.85 8.33
C LEU A 269 5.16 9.77 7.13
N LEU A 270 4.67 9.34 5.98
CA LEU A 270 4.42 10.26 4.88
C LEU A 270 3.07 10.92 5.13
N VAL A 271 3.07 12.25 5.22
CA VAL A 271 1.90 13.01 5.62
C VAL A 271 1.31 13.75 4.42
N GLY A 272 0.06 13.43 4.09
CA GLY A 272 -0.69 14.14 3.06
C GLY A 272 -1.11 15.53 3.57
N ARG A 273 -0.70 16.58 2.86
CA ARG A 273 -1.19 17.95 3.09
C ARG A 273 -2.19 18.31 2.01
N ARG A 274 -3.38 18.79 2.40
CA ARG A 274 -4.35 19.34 1.43
C ARG A 274 -3.69 20.50 0.66
N PRO A 275 -3.91 20.62 -0.66
CA PRO A 275 -3.53 21.83 -1.39
C PRO A 275 -4.18 23.03 -0.69
N SER A 276 -3.38 23.98 -0.22
CA SER A 276 -3.91 25.25 0.26
C SER A 276 -4.40 26.03 -0.95
N THR A 277 -5.70 26.32 -1.03
CA THR A 277 -6.33 27.16 -2.06
C THR A 277 -5.94 28.65 -1.96
N CYS A 278 -4.82 29.00 -1.33
CA CYS A 278 -4.24 30.34 -1.44
C CYS A 278 -3.31 30.36 -2.67
N GLY A 279 -3.68 31.15 -3.66
CA GLY A 279 -3.05 31.26 -4.98
C GLY A 279 -1.52 31.26 -4.92
N ALA A 280 -0.92 30.33 -5.65
CA ALA A 280 0.52 30.35 -5.92
C ALA A 280 0.79 31.37 -7.02
N THR A 281 1.01 32.64 -6.65
CA THR A 281 1.74 33.55 -7.53
C THR A 281 3.20 33.12 -7.52
N THR A 282 3.69 32.67 -8.67
CA THR A 282 5.08 32.29 -8.91
C THR A 282 5.97 33.52 -8.75
N THR A 283 6.55 33.73 -7.56
CA THR A 283 7.68 34.67 -7.41
C THR A 283 8.97 33.86 -7.35
N LYS A 284 9.72 33.88 -8.46
CA LYS A 284 11.15 33.55 -8.46
C LYS A 284 11.85 34.53 -7.52
N SER A 285 12.35 34.05 -6.39
CA SER A 285 13.40 34.77 -5.67
C SER A 285 14.67 33.93 -5.65
N SER A 286 15.67 34.45 -6.35
CA SER A 286 17.07 34.08 -6.24
C SER A 286 17.57 34.52 -4.86
N ALA A 287 18.03 33.58 -4.05
CA ALA A 287 18.82 33.91 -2.85
C ALA A 287 19.95 32.90 -2.65
N ARG A 288 21.14 33.48 -2.50
CA ARG A 288 22.46 32.86 -2.43
C ARG A 288 22.60 31.84 -1.29
N SER A 289 23.49 30.90 -1.57
CA SER A 289 24.02 29.84 -0.72
C SER A 289 24.36 30.24 0.72
N GLY A 290 23.76 29.52 1.68
CA GLY A 290 24.23 29.40 3.05
C GLY A 290 24.34 27.93 3.42
N SER A 291 25.54 27.47 3.77
CA SER A 291 25.87 26.09 4.07
C SER A 291 25.12 25.58 5.31
N ALA A 292 24.05 24.82 5.11
CA ALA A 292 23.42 24.02 6.16
C ALA A 292 23.25 22.59 5.63
N ARG A 293 24.10 21.67 6.10
CA ARG A 293 24.01 20.23 5.82
C ARG A 293 22.70 19.69 6.40
N SER A 294 21.62 19.79 5.64
CA SER A 294 20.39 19.04 5.90
C SER A 294 20.59 17.61 5.41
N ARG A 295 20.94 16.68 6.30
CA ARG A 295 20.80 15.25 6.03
C ARG A 295 19.32 14.89 6.12
N SER A 296 18.63 15.04 4.99
CA SER A 296 17.41 14.31 4.68
C SER A 296 17.70 12.82 4.76
N TRP A 297 16.77 12.03 5.29
CA TRP A 297 16.79 10.59 5.05
C TRP A 297 16.26 10.34 3.65
N VAL A 298 17.15 10.55 2.68
CA VAL A 298 17.40 9.53 1.65
C VAL A 298 18.23 8.47 2.35
N VAL A 299 17.98 7.18 2.10
CA VAL A 299 18.83 6.09 2.60
C VAL A 299 20.30 6.44 2.28
N SER A 300 21.08 6.80 3.30
CA SER A 300 22.53 6.90 3.19
C SER A 300 23.18 5.85 4.08
N SER A 301 23.99 5.05 3.41
CA SER A 301 24.81 3.95 3.88
C SER A 301 25.99 4.46 4.70
N SER A 302 25.93 4.36 6.02
CA SER A 302 27.09 4.18 6.92
C SER A 302 26.61 4.26 8.36
N GLY A 303 27.07 3.33 9.19
CA GLY A 303 26.62 3.11 10.55
C GLY A 303 26.83 4.27 11.53
N SER A 304 26.25 4.08 12.71
CA SER A 304 26.22 4.91 13.93
C SER A 304 25.13 6.01 13.98
N ILE A 305 24.25 5.88 14.99
CA ILE A 305 23.20 6.86 15.34
C ILE A 305 23.60 7.53 16.64
N THR A 306 23.83 8.84 16.62
CA THR A 306 23.84 9.70 17.81
C THR A 306 22.50 10.44 17.89
N THR A 307 21.88 10.42 19.07
CA THR A 307 20.58 11.04 19.37
C THR A 307 20.71 12.56 19.54
N ARG A 308 19.89 13.34 18.83
CA ARG A 308 19.57 14.73 19.19
C ARG A 308 18.08 15.01 18.98
N SER A 309 17.48 15.65 19.98
CA SER A 309 16.06 15.97 20.16
C SER A 309 15.56 17.07 19.22
N MET A 310 14.31 16.98 18.75
CA MET A 310 13.56 18.08 18.14
C MET A 310 12.24 18.32 18.90
N ARG A 311 11.98 19.57 19.29
CA ARG A 311 10.72 20.02 19.91
C ARG A 311 9.75 20.51 18.83
N PHE A 312 8.47 20.20 19.01
CA PHE A 312 7.38 20.90 18.33
C PHE A 312 7.19 22.30 18.93
N ARG A 313 7.10 23.33 18.10
CA ARG A 313 6.53 24.64 18.45
C ARG A 313 5.27 24.86 17.62
N ARG A 314 4.18 25.30 18.25
CA ARG A 314 2.95 25.74 17.59
C ARG A 314 3.27 26.90 16.62
N PRO A 315 2.65 26.96 15.42
CA PRO A 315 3.05 27.93 14.41
C PRO A 315 2.46 29.32 14.70
N SER A 316 3.33 30.32 14.83
CA SER A 316 2.99 31.71 14.52
C SER A 316 3.12 31.92 13.00
N THR A 317 2.26 32.77 12.48
CA THR A 317 2.05 33.12 11.07
C THR A 317 3.33 33.56 10.34
N SER A 318 3.96 32.65 9.60
CA SER A 318 4.64 32.86 8.31
C SER A 318 5.45 31.60 7.95
N PHE A 319 5.23 31.02 6.77
CA PHE A 319 5.84 29.74 6.37
C PHE A 319 6.68 29.85 5.09
N SER A 320 7.88 29.28 5.16
CA SER A 320 8.78 28.98 4.04
C SER A 320 8.80 27.46 3.78
N THR A 321 8.97 27.09 2.51
CA THR A 321 8.74 25.77 1.91
C THR A 321 9.87 24.75 2.15
N ARG A 322 9.62 23.70 2.93
CA ARG A 322 10.32 22.39 2.86
C ARG A 322 9.39 21.23 3.24
N THR A 323 9.54 20.09 2.57
CA THR A 323 8.92 18.79 2.89
C THR A 323 9.30 18.35 4.30
N TRP A 324 8.32 18.09 5.17
CA TRP A 324 8.57 17.70 6.56
C TRP A 324 8.56 16.17 6.69
N ILE A 325 9.70 15.59 7.09
CA ILE A 325 9.77 14.21 7.61
C ILE A 325 9.61 14.33 9.14
N CYS A 326 8.52 13.77 9.69
CA CYS A 326 8.31 13.81 11.14
C CYS A 326 9.13 12.70 11.82
N ARG A 327 10.05 13.10 12.73
CA ARG A 327 10.79 12.19 13.62
C ARG A 327 10.28 12.37 15.05
N ALA A 328 9.60 11.37 15.61
CA ALA A 328 9.20 11.38 17.01
C ALA A 328 10.42 11.15 17.92
N THR A 329 10.72 12.10 18.82
CA THR A 329 11.68 11.90 19.93
C THR A 329 11.20 12.61 21.21
N ARG A 330 11.36 11.95 22.37
CA ARG A 330 11.00 12.48 23.70
C ARG A 330 11.99 13.53 24.19
N SER A 331 11.49 14.65 24.71
CA SER A 331 12.14 15.37 25.82
C SER A 331 11.09 16.09 26.67
N ARG A 332 10.89 15.65 27.92
CA ARG A 332 10.02 16.30 28.93
C ARG A 332 10.50 17.74 29.17
N CYS A 333 9.58 18.70 29.28
CA CYS A 333 9.91 20.07 29.67
C CYS A 333 9.16 20.45 30.95
N ARG A 334 9.88 20.57 32.08
CA ARG A 334 9.41 21.36 33.24
C ARG A 334 9.52 22.84 32.85
N PHE A 335 8.47 23.63 33.09
CA PHE A 335 8.50 25.09 32.92
C PHE A 335 8.86 25.75 34.26
N ARG A 336 9.84 26.66 34.24
CA ARG A 336 10.10 27.66 35.29
C ARG A 336 9.66 29.00 34.72
N ALA A 337 8.79 29.73 35.44
CA ALA A 337 8.29 31.03 35.02
C ALA A 337 9.40 32.10 35.09
N PRO A 338 9.51 33.05 34.13
CA PRO A 338 10.43 34.17 34.23
C PRO A 338 9.89 35.23 35.19
N ARG A 339 10.81 35.79 36.00
CA ARG A 339 10.57 36.94 36.88
C ARG A 339 10.30 38.20 36.06
N SER A 340 9.32 38.98 36.48
CA SER A 340 9.07 40.35 36.02
C SER A 340 10.17 41.28 36.50
N THR A 341 10.77 42.06 35.60
CA THR A 341 11.53 43.26 35.95
C THR A 341 10.77 44.46 35.42
N SER A 342 10.20 45.21 36.36
CA SER A 342 9.73 46.58 36.23
C SER A 342 10.90 47.55 36.34
N ALA A 343 11.00 48.48 35.40
CA ALA A 343 11.30 49.89 35.61
C ALA A 343 10.99 50.63 34.30
#